data_AF-A0A972JTK8-F1
#
_entry.id   AF-A0A972JTK8-F1
#
_cell.length_a   1.000
_cell.length_b   1.000
_cell.length_c   1.000
_cell.angle_alpha   90.00
_cell.angle_beta   90.00
_cell.angle_gamma   90.00
#
_symmetry.space_group_name_H-M   'P 1'
#
loop_
_entity.id
_entity.type
_entity.pdbx_description
1 polymer ?
#
loop_
_entity_poly.entity_id
_entity_poly.type
_entity_poly.pdbx_seq_one_letter_code
_entity_poly.pdbx_strand_id
1 'polypeptide(L)'
;MSQDTKTSEQTHDTGPLGTPPAPPDQLDKAPTTTADSGSWRSIIGLGLLAIALVVGIVTVLNVFNNPANDKRPVEVVQGFATAIESKDVTEMLSYMEPTVLRRQIGPELRAYVEYIEQIRFTDTNYEMLENDGERAIVRWTGTIEYQLRERGSGTNDLDQTFELVNIEGAWYIRSVTLPQT
;
A
#
# COMPACT_ATOMS: atom_id res chain seq x y z
N MET A 1 12.59 25.16 64.44
CA MET A 1 12.83 26.12 63.34
C MET A 1 11.57 26.14 62.49
N SER A 2 10.87 27.21 62.19
CA SER A 2 10.65 28.55 62.75
C SER A 2 9.40 29.06 62.00
N GLN A 3 8.42 29.59 62.76
CA GLN A 3 7.42 30.62 62.39
C GLN A 3 6.38 30.29 61.29
N ASP A 4 5.07 30.22 61.58
CA ASP A 4 4.09 31.33 61.82
C ASP A 4 4.09 32.34 60.65
N THR A 5 2.99 32.77 60.00
CA THR A 5 1.70 33.23 60.54
C THR A 5 0.65 33.41 59.43
N LYS A 6 -0.60 33.51 59.87
CA LYS A 6 -1.89 33.71 59.17
C LYS A 6 -2.08 35.08 58.48
N THR A 7 -3.00 35.07 57.50
CA THR A 7 -4.12 36.00 57.21
C THR A 7 -4.07 37.45 57.72
N SER A 8 -4.33 38.40 56.82
CA SER A 8 -5.16 39.58 57.13
C SER A 8 -6.00 40.02 55.92
N GLU A 9 -7.30 40.04 56.18
CA GLU A 9 -8.43 40.60 55.44
C GLU A 9 -8.66 42.03 55.99
N GLN A 10 -8.94 43.04 55.15
CA GLN A 10 -9.56 44.27 55.67
C GLN A 10 -10.33 45.05 54.59
N THR A 11 -11.63 45.15 54.82
CA THR A 11 -12.67 45.88 54.07
C THR A 11 -12.96 47.23 54.74
N HIS A 12 -13.48 48.20 53.97
CA HIS A 12 -14.48 49.26 54.30
C HIS A 12 -14.12 50.64 53.70
N ASP A 13 -15.00 51.63 53.52
CA ASP A 13 -16.33 51.81 52.89
C ASP A 13 -16.64 53.33 53.02
N THR A 14 -17.50 53.87 52.14
CA THR A 14 -18.33 55.12 52.24
C THR A 14 -17.76 56.56 52.23
N GLY A 15 -18.31 57.40 51.32
CA GLY A 15 -18.43 58.88 51.43
C GLY A 15 -18.77 59.60 50.10
N PRO A 16 -19.59 60.68 50.05
CA PRO A 16 -20.75 60.78 49.12
C PRO A 16 -20.63 61.64 47.82
N LEU A 17 -21.68 61.50 46.99
CA LEU A 17 -21.97 62.02 45.63
C LEU A 17 -21.91 63.55 45.43
N GLY A 18 -21.50 63.96 44.21
CA GLY A 18 -21.76 65.30 43.63
C GLY A 18 -22.17 65.19 42.16
N THR A 19 -23.24 65.92 41.78
CA THR A 19 -23.93 65.99 40.47
C THR A 19 -23.32 67.06 39.50
N PRO A 20 -23.69 67.06 38.19
CA PRO A 20 -22.85 67.51 37.06
C PRO A 20 -23.14 68.95 36.57
N PRO A 21 -22.36 69.46 35.61
CA PRO A 21 -22.83 70.47 34.65
C PRO A 21 -22.87 69.95 33.19
N ALA A 22 -23.88 70.43 32.45
CA ALA A 22 -24.19 70.14 31.05
C ALA A 22 -23.47 71.12 30.07
N PRO A 23 -23.54 70.89 28.73
CA PRO A 23 -22.58 71.35 27.71
C PRO A 23 -22.94 72.71 27.05
N PRO A 24 -22.04 73.24 26.20
CA PRO A 24 -22.40 73.62 24.82
C PRO A 24 -21.23 73.35 23.84
N ASP A 25 -21.31 73.42 22.52
CA ASP A 25 -22.31 73.24 21.46
C ASP A 25 -21.47 73.35 20.14
N GLN A 26 -21.96 72.75 19.06
CA GLN A 26 -21.62 73.04 17.64
C GLN A 26 -20.36 72.48 16.91
N LEU A 27 -20.70 71.58 15.97
CA LEU A 27 -20.48 71.58 14.50
C LEU A 27 -19.09 71.34 13.84
N ASP A 28 -19.14 70.29 13.01
CA ASP A 28 -18.49 70.06 11.71
C ASP A 28 -17.00 69.73 11.60
N LYS A 29 -16.73 68.42 11.41
CA LYS A 29 -16.17 67.88 10.14
C LYS A 29 -16.13 66.35 10.13
N ALA A 30 -16.80 65.73 9.17
CA ALA A 30 -16.47 64.38 8.68
C ALA A 30 -15.35 64.48 7.62
N PRO A 31 -14.72 63.39 7.11
CA PRO A 31 -14.96 61.96 7.37
C PRO A 31 -13.68 61.12 7.58
N THR A 32 -13.74 59.97 8.26
CA THR A 32 -12.97 58.76 7.86
C THR A 32 -13.57 57.47 8.45
N THR A 33 -14.01 56.59 7.55
CA THR A 33 -13.87 55.11 7.46
C THR A 33 -13.23 54.40 8.69
N THR A 34 -13.65 53.24 9.19
CA THR A 34 -14.30 52.07 8.59
C THR A 34 -14.85 51.19 9.72
N ALA A 35 -15.98 50.52 9.46
CA ALA A 35 -16.58 49.52 10.34
C ALA A 35 -15.64 48.32 10.56
N ASP A 36 -15.38 48.00 11.83
CA ASP A 36 -14.87 46.71 12.26
C ASP A 36 -16.06 45.73 12.26
N SER A 37 -16.06 44.80 11.31
CA SER A 37 -17.05 43.73 11.25
C SER A 37 -16.34 42.40 11.34
N GLY A 38 -16.59 41.74 12.47
CA GLY A 38 -15.95 40.51 12.92
C GLY A 38 -15.92 39.42 11.87
N SER A 39 -14.70 38.96 11.59
CA SER A 39 -14.37 37.81 10.77
C SER A 39 -14.86 36.51 11.42
N TRP A 40 -16.07 36.06 11.07
CA TRP A 40 -16.54 34.67 11.29
C TRP A 40 -16.20 33.73 10.11
N ARG A 41 -15.53 34.24 9.06
CA ARG A 41 -15.32 33.50 7.81
C ARG A 41 -14.10 32.58 7.80
N SER A 42 -13.23 32.64 8.81
CA SER A 42 -11.99 31.86 8.87
C SER A 42 -12.15 30.44 9.44
N ILE A 43 -13.28 30.08 10.07
CA ILE A 43 -13.47 28.74 10.67
C ILE A 43 -13.92 27.71 9.62
N ILE A 44 -14.63 28.13 8.56
CA ILE A 44 -15.15 27.21 7.53
C ILE A 44 -14.03 26.67 6.63
N GLY A 45 -12.97 27.47 6.36
CA GLY A 45 -11.86 27.07 5.50
C GLY A 45 -10.98 25.95 6.09
N LEU A 46 -10.77 25.96 7.41
CA LEU A 46 -9.96 24.95 8.11
C LEU A 46 -10.67 23.59 8.20
N GLY A 47 -11.98 23.57 8.40
CA GLY A 47 -12.77 22.34 8.46
C GLY A 47 -12.79 21.57 7.14
N LEU A 48 -12.96 22.27 6.01
CA LEU A 48 -12.95 21.65 4.68
C LEU A 48 -11.56 21.14 4.28
N LEU A 49 -10.50 21.85 4.64
CA LEU A 49 -9.13 21.39 4.39
C LEU A 49 -8.82 20.12 5.20
N ALA A 50 -9.20 20.07 6.46
CA ALA A 50 -9.00 18.89 7.31
C ALA A 50 -9.78 17.66 6.78
N ILE A 51 -11.03 17.86 6.34
CA ILE A 51 -11.83 16.78 5.72
C ILE A 51 -11.19 16.32 4.42
N ALA A 52 -10.76 17.24 3.55
CA ALA A 52 -10.08 16.89 2.29
C ALA A 52 -8.78 16.12 2.54
N LEU A 53 -8.03 16.46 3.60
CA LEU A 53 -6.79 15.78 3.97
C LEU A 53 -7.07 14.37 4.51
N VAL A 54 -8.10 14.20 5.34
CA VAL A 54 -8.54 12.87 5.81
C VAL A 54 -9.04 12.01 4.66
N VAL A 55 -9.86 12.56 3.76
CA VAL A 55 -10.34 11.85 2.56
C VAL A 55 -9.16 11.47 1.66
N GLY A 56 -8.21 12.38 1.44
CA GLY A 56 -6.98 12.12 0.69
C GLY A 56 -6.17 10.99 1.30
N ILE A 57 -5.94 11.00 2.61
CA ILE A 57 -5.23 9.94 3.33
C ILE A 57 -5.96 8.60 3.21
N VAL A 58 -7.28 8.56 3.46
CA VAL A 58 -8.08 7.33 3.36
C VAL A 58 -8.06 6.78 1.93
N THR A 59 -8.14 7.64 0.92
CA THR A 59 -8.10 7.23 -0.50
C THR A 59 -6.73 6.66 -0.86
N VAL A 60 -5.65 7.31 -0.43
CA VAL A 60 -4.28 6.85 -0.65
C VAL A 60 -4.04 5.50 0.03
N LEU A 61 -4.48 5.35 1.29
CA LEU A 61 -4.38 4.08 2.02
C LEU A 61 -5.18 2.96 1.34
N ASN A 62 -6.39 3.25 0.84
CA ASN A 62 -7.20 2.25 0.11
C ASN A 62 -6.58 1.82 -1.23
N VAL A 63 -5.91 2.71 -1.95
CA VAL A 63 -5.23 2.37 -3.21
C VAL A 63 -4.03 1.47 -2.97
N PHE A 64 -3.27 1.71 -1.89
CA PHE A 64 -2.13 0.88 -1.51
C PHE A 64 -2.52 -0.47 -0.93
N ASN A 65 -3.70 -0.58 -0.31
CA ASN A 65 -4.19 -1.83 0.27
C ASN A 65 -5.14 -2.60 -0.66
N ASN A 66 -5.32 -2.16 -1.91
CA ASN A 66 -6.12 -2.89 -2.87
C ASN A 66 -5.31 -4.08 -3.41
N PRO A 67 -5.70 -5.34 -3.11
CA PRO A 67 -4.97 -6.52 -3.56
C PRO A 67 -4.86 -6.60 -5.09
N ALA A 68 -5.81 -6.04 -5.83
CA ALA A 68 -5.75 -6.00 -7.29
C ALA A 68 -4.53 -5.24 -7.85
N ASN A 69 -3.92 -4.35 -7.06
CA ASN A 69 -2.72 -3.60 -7.45
C ASN A 69 -1.41 -4.32 -7.07
N ASP A 70 -1.46 -5.42 -6.32
CA ASP A 70 -0.28 -6.17 -5.90
C ASP A 70 0.31 -6.95 -7.07
N LYS A 71 1.51 -6.56 -7.50
CA LYS A 71 2.24 -7.18 -8.62
C LYS A 71 3.09 -8.37 -8.20
N ARG A 72 3.31 -8.58 -6.90
CA ARG A 72 4.19 -9.63 -6.38
C ARG A 72 3.83 -11.04 -6.87
N PRO A 73 2.56 -11.45 -7.05
CA PRO A 73 2.26 -12.76 -7.60
C PRO A 73 2.81 -12.97 -9.02
N VAL A 74 2.73 -11.93 -9.86
CA VAL A 74 3.29 -11.98 -11.22
C VAL A 74 4.82 -12.06 -11.17
N GLU A 75 5.46 -11.28 -10.30
CA GLU A 75 6.91 -11.31 -10.09
C GLU A 75 7.40 -12.69 -9.62
N VAL A 76 6.61 -13.39 -8.80
CA VAL A 76 6.91 -14.78 -8.39
C VAL A 76 6.91 -15.74 -9.58
N VAL A 77 5.93 -15.65 -10.47
CA VAL A 77 5.89 -16.52 -11.68
C VAL A 77 7.03 -16.18 -12.64
N GLN A 78 7.38 -14.90 -12.81
CA GLN A 78 8.53 -14.48 -13.61
C GLN A 78 9.87 -14.97 -13.03
N GLY A 79 10.03 -14.88 -11.71
CA GLY A 79 11.20 -15.42 -11.01
C GLY A 79 11.30 -16.93 -11.17
N PHE A 80 10.17 -17.64 -11.05
CA PHE A 80 10.12 -19.08 -11.29
C PHE A 80 10.51 -19.46 -12.72
N ALA A 81 10.02 -18.72 -13.72
CA ALA A 81 10.43 -18.91 -15.12
C ALA A 81 11.95 -18.71 -15.32
N THR A 82 12.50 -17.67 -14.71
CA THR A 82 13.93 -17.37 -14.74
C THR A 82 14.75 -18.49 -14.08
N ALA A 83 14.28 -19.02 -12.95
CA ALA A 83 14.89 -20.16 -12.28
C ALA A 83 14.89 -21.42 -13.17
N ILE A 84 13.83 -21.65 -13.94
CA ILE A 84 13.77 -22.74 -14.94
C ILE A 84 14.85 -22.55 -16.01
N GLU A 85 14.98 -21.36 -16.59
CA GLU A 85 16.01 -21.05 -17.60
C GLU A 85 17.44 -21.21 -17.07
N SER A 86 17.67 -20.77 -15.82
CA SER A 86 18.95 -20.93 -15.13
C SER A 86 19.21 -22.37 -14.69
N LYS A 87 18.18 -23.24 -14.75
CA LYS A 87 18.22 -24.63 -14.28
C LYS A 87 18.55 -24.72 -12.78
N ASP A 88 18.25 -23.68 -12.01
CA ASP A 88 18.46 -23.67 -10.56
C ASP A 88 17.25 -24.26 -9.83
N VAL A 89 17.34 -25.55 -9.52
CA VAL A 89 16.27 -26.25 -8.79
C VAL A 89 16.05 -25.70 -7.39
N THR A 90 17.08 -25.15 -6.74
CA THR A 90 16.94 -24.55 -5.41
C THR A 90 16.09 -23.30 -5.49
N GLU A 91 16.36 -22.44 -6.47
CA GLU A 91 15.61 -21.23 -6.73
C GLU A 91 14.18 -21.54 -7.21
N MET A 92 14.00 -22.51 -8.12
CA MET A 92 12.67 -22.98 -8.54
C MET A 92 11.82 -23.41 -7.35
N LEU A 93 12.37 -24.25 -6.46
CA LEU A 93 11.68 -24.70 -5.27
C LEU A 93 11.37 -23.57 -4.31
N SER A 94 12.18 -22.49 -4.27
CA SER A 94 11.98 -21.36 -3.37
C SER A 94 10.64 -20.64 -3.59
N TYR A 95 10.17 -20.60 -4.84
CA TYR A 95 8.88 -20.02 -5.22
C TYR A 95 7.69 -20.92 -4.90
N MET A 96 7.90 -22.20 -4.60
CA MET A 96 6.82 -23.14 -4.33
C MET A 96 6.39 -23.13 -2.86
N GLU A 97 5.10 -23.35 -2.63
CA GLU A 97 4.52 -23.46 -1.29
C GLU A 97 5.33 -24.43 -0.43
N PRO A 98 5.75 -24.04 0.79
CA PRO A 98 6.66 -24.82 1.64
C PRO A 98 5.95 -26.02 2.30
N THR A 99 5.46 -26.95 1.48
CA THR A 99 4.77 -28.17 1.90
C THR A 99 5.73 -29.36 2.01
N VAL A 100 5.24 -30.47 2.56
CA VAL A 100 5.98 -31.76 2.55
C VAL A 100 6.22 -32.23 1.12
N LEU A 101 5.28 -31.99 0.20
CA LEU A 101 5.39 -32.38 -1.21
C LEU A 101 6.59 -31.69 -1.89
N ARG A 102 6.84 -30.40 -1.59
CA ARG A 102 8.02 -29.68 -2.07
C ARG A 102 9.33 -30.41 -1.75
N ARG A 103 9.44 -31.05 -0.59
CA ARG A 103 10.64 -31.81 -0.20
C ARG A 103 10.79 -33.11 -0.98
N GLN A 104 9.67 -33.73 -1.38
CA GLN A 104 9.65 -35.00 -2.10
C GLN A 104 9.97 -34.83 -3.58
N ILE A 105 9.51 -33.75 -4.22
CA ILE A 105 9.73 -33.50 -5.66
C ILE A 105 11.15 -32.98 -5.97
N GLY A 106 11.88 -32.46 -4.98
CA GLY A 106 13.19 -31.84 -5.20
C GLY A 106 14.22 -32.75 -5.88
N PRO A 107 14.41 -34.01 -5.44
CA PRO A 107 15.25 -34.98 -6.14
C PRO A 107 14.82 -35.27 -7.58
N GLU A 108 13.51 -35.41 -7.83
CA GLU A 108 12.97 -35.69 -9.18
C GLU A 108 13.21 -34.51 -10.12
N LEU A 109 12.97 -33.27 -9.66
CA LEU A 109 13.23 -32.06 -10.44
C LEU A 109 14.71 -31.94 -10.84
N ARG A 110 15.65 -32.27 -9.95
CA ARG A 110 17.08 -32.30 -10.30
C ARG A 110 17.37 -33.30 -11.41
N ALA A 111 16.80 -34.50 -11.32
CA ALA A 111 16.96 -35.50 -12.37
C ALA A 111 16.42 -34.98 -13.72
N TYR A 112 15.25 -34.34 -13.74
CA TYR A 112 14.70 -33.77 -14.97
C TYR A 112 15.57 -32.65 -15.57
N VAL A 113 16.05 -31.74 -14.73
CA VAL A 113 16.89 -30.63 -15.15
C VAL A 113 18.23 -31.10 -15.72
N GLU A 114 18.78 -32.21 -15.23
CA GLU A 114 20.01 -32.79 -15.79
C GLU A 114 19.87 -33.24 -17.26
N TYR A 115 18.67 -33.58 -17.72
CA TYR A 115 18.41 -33.94 -19.13
C TYR A 115 18.31 -32.71 -20.05
N ILE A 116 18.10 -31.52 -19.49
CA ILE A 116 17.92 -30.27 -20.22
C ILE A 116 19.29 -29.61 -20.42
N GLU A 117 19.76 -29.56 -21.67
CA GLU A 117 20.96 -28.80 -22.02
C GLU A 117 20.67 -27.31 -22.01
N GLN A 118 19.57 -26.91 -22.65
CA GLN A 118 19.13 -25.53 -22.71
C GLN A 118 17.60 -25.48 -22.66
N ILE A 119 17.08 -24.47 -21.97
CA ILE A 119 15.68 -24.08 -22.02
C ILE A 119 15.60 -22.57 -22.03
N ARG A 120 14.70 -22.02 -22.83
CA ARG A 120 14.45 -20.60 -22.96
C ARG A 120 12.96 -20.37 -23.19
N PHE A 121 12.45 -19.28 -22.65
CA PHE A 121 11.10 -18.80 -22.91
C PHE A 121 11.17 -17.53 -23.76
N THR A 122 10.44 -17.55 -24.88
CA THR A 122 10.32 -16.42 -25.81
C THR A 122 8.87 -15.99 -25.94
N ASP A 123 8.65 -14.75 -26.39
CA ASP A 123 7.31 -14.16 -26.56
C ASP A 123 6.41 -14.28 -25.31
N THR A 124 7.01 -14.14 -24.13
CA THR A 124 6.32 -14.39 -22.86
C THR A 124 5.38 -13.25 -22.49
N ASN A 125 4.18 -13.60 -22.02
CA ASN A 125 3.24 -12.70 -21.36
C ASN A 125 2.81 -13.28 -20.01
N TYR A 126 2.72 -12.41 -19.01
CA TYR A 126 2.29 -12.77 -17.66
C TYR A 126 1.08 -11.90 -17.30
N GLU A 127 -0.06 -12.52 -17.07
CA GLU A 127 -1.32 -11.84 -16.84
C GLU A 127 -1.89 -12.22 -15.48
N MET A 128 -2.20 -11.22 -14.64
CA MET A 128 -2.97 -11.44 -13.42
C MET A 128 -4.44 -11.62 -13.78
N LEU A 129 -5.00 -12.80 -13.54
CA LEU A 129 -6.41 -13.11 -13.80
C LEU A 129 -7.30 -12.80 -12.58
N GLU A 130 -6.80 -13.08 -11.38
CA GLU A 130 -7.51 -12.89 -10.11
C GLU A 130 -6.51 -12.56 -9.00
N ASN A 131 -6.87 -11.66 -8.08
CA ASN A 131 -6.10 -11.42 -6.86
C ASN A 131 -7.01 -10.85 -5.76
N ASP A 132 -7.20 -11.59 -4.69
CA ASP A 132 -8.01 -11.19 -3.53
C ASP A 132 -7.16 -10.80 -2.29
N GLY A 133 -5.83 -10.90 -2.40
CA GLY A 133 -4.87 -10.57 -1.34
C GLY A 133 -4.41 -11.77 -0.52
N GLU A 134 -5.15 -12.87 -0.54
CA GLU A 134 -4.75 -14.15 0.06
C GLU A 134 -4.37 -15.18 -1.02
N ARG A 135 -5.02 -15.08 -2.18
CA ARG A 135 -4.85 -15.94 -3.34
C ARG A 135 -4.75 -15.09 -4.61
N ALA A 136 -3.94 -15.55 -5.54
CA ALA A 136 -3.82 -14.95 -6.86
C ALA A 136 -3.77 -16.02 -7.94
N ILE A 137 -4.31 -15.70 -9.12
CA ILE A 137 -4.23 -16.51 -10.31
C ILE A 137 -3.45 -15.74 -11.38
N VAL A 138 -2.37 -16.34 -11.86
CA VAL A 138 -1.51 -15.76 -12.88
C VAL A 138 -1.43 -16.69 -14.07
N ARG A 139 -1.72 -16.19 -15.26
CA ARG A 139 -1.52 -16.89 -16.53
C ARG A 139 -0.17 -16.54 -17.10
N TRP A 140 0.57 -17.56 -17.53
CA TRP A 140 1.82 -17.42 -18.24
C TRP A 140 1.67 -18.06 -19.62
N THR A 141 1.80 -17.24 -20.66
CA THR A 141 1.80 -17.69 -22.05
C THR A 141 3.14 -17.36 -22.70
N GLY A 142 3.53 -18.12 -23.73
CA GLY A 142 4.71 -17.83 -24.53
C GLY A 142 5.11 -19.04 -25.35
N THR A 143 6.40 -19.11 -25.68
CA THR A 143 7.00 -20.20 -26.45
C THR A 143 8.16 -20.78 -25.65
N ILE A 144 8.22 -22.10 -25.52
CA ILE A 144 9.36 -22.82 -24.92
C ILE A 144 10.27 -23.30 -26.04
N GLU A 145 11.52 -22.86 -26.01
CA GLU A 145 12.60 -23.41 -26.81
C GLU A 145 13.48 -24.29 -25.91
N TYR A 146 13.70 -25.54 -26.30
CA TYR A 146 14.48 -26.46 -25.47
C TYR A 146 15.45 -27.30 -26.30
N GLN A 147 16.52 -27.74 -25.64
CA GLN A 147 17.50 -28.69 -26.14
C GLN A 147 17.75 -29.75 -25.08
N LEU A 148 17.60 -31.02 -25.46
CA LEU A 148 17.78 -32.18 -24.60
C LEU A 148 19.03 -32.97 -25.03
N ARG A 149 19.80 -33.44 -24.05
CA ARG A 149 21.15 -34.05 -24.24
C ARG A 149 21.20 -35.22 -25.23
N GLU A 150 20.08 -35.90 -25.46
CA GLU A 150 20.02 -37.09 -26.32
C GLU A 150 18.75 -37.16 -27.19
N ARG A 151 17.90 -36.13 -27.13
CA ARG A 151 16.60 -36.10 -27.86
C ARG A 151 16.46 -34.94 -28.83
N GLY A 152 17.50 -34.14 -29.01
CA GLY A 152 17.51 -32.99 -29.92
C GLY A 152 16.84 -31.76 -29.32
N SER A 153 16.48 -30.82 -30.19
CA SER A 153 15.82 -29.58 -29.83
C SER A 153 14.38 -29.53 -30.32
N GLY A 154 13.59 -28.64 -29.71
CA GLY A 154 12.21 -28.42 -30.12
C GLY A 154 11.67 -27.09 -29.62
N THR A 155 10.49 -26.77 -30.12
CA THR A 155 9.74 -25.56 -29.76
C THR A 155 8.30 -25.98 -29.48
N ASN A 156 7.74 -25.54 -28.35
CA ASN A 156 6.35 -25.80 -27.98
C ASN A 156 5.69 -24.52 -27.47
N ASP A 157 4.40 -24.37 -27.75
CA ASP A 157 3.61 -23.31 -27.14
C ASP A 157 3.46 -23.56 -25.64
N LEU A 158 3.53 -22.48 -24.87
CA LEU A 158 3.32 -22.45 -23.43
C LEU A 158 2.02 -21.70 -23.14
N ASP A 159 1.14 -22.35 -22.40
CA ASP A 159 0.00 -21.73 -21.76
C ASP A 159 -0.22 -22.45 -20.43
N GLN A 160 0.05 -21.76 -19.32
CA GLN A 160 -0.06 -22.32 -17.98
C GLN A 160 -0.75 -21.32 -17.06
N THR A 161 -1.57 -21.83 -16.16
CA THR A 161 -2.19 -21.02 -15.11
C THR A 161 -1.68 -21.45 -13.76
N PHE A 162 -1.14 -20.50 -13.00
CA PHE A 162 -0.60 -20.70 -11.67
C PHE A 162 -1.60 -20.18 -10.64
N GLU A 163 -1.84 -20.98 -9.62
CA GLU A 163 -2.45 -20.53 -8.37
C GLU A 163 -1.34 -20.22 -7.37
N LEU A 164 -1.41 -19.03 -6.79
CA LEU A 164 -0.50 -18.55 -5.76
C LEU A 164 -1.26 -18.29 -4.47
N VAL A 165 -0.58 -18.50 -3.35
CA VAL A 165 -1.07 -18.22 -2.00
C VAL A 165 -0.13 -17.24 -1.29
N ASN A 166 -0.71 -16.30 -0.55
CA ASN A 166 0.00 -15.44 0.37
C ASN A 166 0.11 -16.11 1.74
N ILE A 167 1.35 -16.36 2.20
CA ILE A 167 1.64 -16.89 3.53
C ILE A 167 2.54 -15.87 4.22
N GLU A 168 2.03 -15.27 5.30
CA GLU A 168 2.76 -14.29 6.12
C GLU A 168 3.33 -13.11 5.29
N GLY A 169 2.62 -12.68 4.25
CA GLY A 169 3.01 -11.56 3.40
C GLY A 169 3.90 -11.94 2.20
N ALA A 170 4.31 -13.20 2.07
CA ALA A 170 5.07 -13.74 0.95
C ALA A 170 4.20 -14.61 0.04
N TRP A 171 4.40 -14.49 -1.27
CA TRP A 171 3.63 -15.22 -2.28
C TRP A 171 4.37 -16.49 -2.71
N TYR A 172 3.63 -17.59 -2.84
CA TYR A 172 4.14 -18.88 -3.26
C TYR A 172 3.23 -19.54 -4.28
N ILE A 173 3.81 -20.26 -5.25
CA ILE A 173 3.10 -21.12 -6.19
C ILE A 173 2.58 -22.34 -5.42
N ARG A 174 1.26 -22.49 -5.39
CA ARG A 174 0.56 -23.65 -4.81
C ARG A 174 0.35 -24.74 -5.84
N SER A 175 -0.11 -24.38 -7.03
CA SER A 175 -0.39 -25.33 -8.09
C SER A 175 -0.26 -24.70 -9.48
N VAL A 176 -0.05 -25.57 -10.46
CA VAL A 176 -0.02 -25.23 -11.88
C VAL A 176 -1.07 -26.06 -12.61
N THR A 177 -1.83 -25.43 -13.49
CA THR A 177 -2.85 -26.08 -14.32
C THR A 177 -2.46 -25.90 -15.78
N LEU A 178 -2.42 -27.00 -16.52
CA LEU A 178 -2.30 -27.02 -17.97
C LEU A 178 -3.69 -26.87 -18.61
N PRO A 179 -3.82 -26.18 -19.75
CA PRO A 179 -5.09 -26.13 -20.48
C PRO A 179 -5.54 -27.55 -20.82
N GLN A 180 -6.84 -27.79 -20.69
CA GLN A 180 -7.46 -29.05 -21.08
C GLN A 180 -7.45 -29.10 -22.62
N THR A 181 -6.57 -29.92 -23.20
CA THR A 181 -6.50 -30.19 -24.65
C THR A 181 -7.64 -31.08 -25.11
#